data_AF-A0A2A2TQF2-F1
#
_entry.id   AF-A0A2A2TQF2-F1
#
_cell.length_a   1.000
_cell.length_b   1.000
_cell.length_c   1.000
_cell.angle_alpha   90.00
_cell.angle_beta   90.00
_cell.angle_gamma   90.00
#
_symmetry.space_group_name_H-M   'P 1'
#
loop_
_entity.id
_entity.type
_entity.pdbx_description
1 polymer ?
#
loop_
_entity_poly.entity_id
_entity_poly.type
_entity_poly.pdbx_seq_one_letter_code
_entity_poly.pdbx_strand_id
1 'polypeptide(L)' 'MGNINIESQFSGDTEIWNSLKNAIAASSGFQRWLLERGLQYQTQSLEHQVQRYLRETLENLAY' A
#
# COMPACT_ATOMS: atom_id res chain seq x y z
N MET A 1 -36.55 10.07 9.43
CA MET A 1 -35.44 10.46 8.53
C MET A 1 -34.16 9.97 9.20
N GLY A 2 -33.63 8.83 8.74
CA GLY A 2 -32.43 8.23 9.33
C GLY A 2 -31.19 8.90 8.76
N ASN A 3 -30.44 9.58 9.62
CA ASN A 3 -29.21 10.26 9.27
C ASN A 3 -28.16 9.18 8.99
N ILE A 4 -27.78 9.02 7.73
CA ILE A 4 -26.80 8.01 7.32
C ILE A 4 -25.44 8.50 7.78
N ASN A 5 -24.87 7.82 8.78
CA ASN A 5 -23.59 8.14 9.39
C ASN A 5 -22.44 7.73 8.45
N ILE A 6 -22.12 8.66 7.55
CA ILE A 6 -21.09 8.53 6.51
C ILE A 6 -19.66 8.46 7.09
N GLU A 7 -19.45 8.85 8.36
CA GLU A 7 -18.11 8.89 8.99
C GLU A 7 -17.56 7.50 9.34
N SER A 8 -18.46 6.52 9.55
CA SER A 8 -18.07 5.14 9.88
C SER A 8 -17.51 4.35 8.69
N GLN A 9 -17.87 4.73 7.46
CA GLN A 9 -17.47 4.03 6.25
C GLN A 9 -15.99 4.33 5.89
N PHE A 10 -15.61 5.61 5.96
CA PHE A 10 -14.23 6.04 5.70
C PHE A 10 -13.20 5.53 6.72
N SER A 11 -13.63 5.31 7.97
CA SER A 11 -12.77 4.76 9.02
C SER A 11 -12.43 3.29 8.75
N GLY A 12 -13.42 2.52 8.29
CA GLY A 12 -13.23 1.12 7.87
C GLY A 12 -12.33 1.01 6.64
N ASP A 13 -12.54 1.85 5.63
CA ASP A 13 -11.70 1.89 4.43
C ASP A 13 -10.22 2.22 4.76
N THR A 14 -10.00 3.12 5.72
CA THR A 14 -8.66 3.47 6.21
C THR A 14 -7.98 2.31 6.93
N GLU A 15 -8.72 1.57 7.77
CA GLU A 15 -8.20 0.38 8.45
C GLU A 15 -7.85 -0.73 7.45
N ILE A 16 -8.74 -0.98 6.48
CA ILE A 16 -8.52 -1.94 5.39
C ILE A 16 -7.26 -1.54 4.59
N TRP A 17 -7.11 -0.26 4.24
CA TRP A 17 -5.94 0.23 3.53
C TRP A 17 -4.65 0.05 4.34
N ASN A 18 -4.67 0.31 5.65
CA ASN A 18 -3.51 0.12 6.51
C ASN A 18 -3.14 -1.37 6.65
N SER A 19 -4.14 -2.24 6.80
CA SER A 19 -3.92 -3.69 6.84
C SER A 19 -3.30 -4.21 5.54
N LEU A 20 -3.80 -3.76 4.39
CA LEU A 20 -3.26 -4.11 3.08
C LEU A 20 -1.81 -3.63 2.92
N LYS A 21 -1.52 -2.38 3.27
CA LYS A 21 -0.14 -1.84 3.23
C LYS A 21 0.81 -2.71 4.06
N ASN A 22 0.41 -3.10 5.27
CA ASN A 22 1.22 -3.94 6.14
C ASN A 22 1.41 -5.36 5.58
N ALA A 23 0.37 -5.95 5.00
CA ALA A 23 0.46 -7.27 4.37
C ALA A 23 1.42 -7.26 3.17
N ILE A 24 1.37 -6.21 2.34
CA ILE A 24 2.32 -6.01 1.23
C ILE A 24 3.73 -5.79 1.78
N ALA A 25 3.89 -4.95 2.80
CA ALA A 25 5.19 -4.68 3.44
C ALA A 25 5.87 -5.94 4.00
N ALA A 26 5.06 -6.85 4.54
CA ALA A 26 5.52 -8.14 5.08
C ALA A 26 5.75 -9.20 3.99
N SER A 27 5.35 -8.94 2.74
CA SER A 27 5.53 -9.89 1.65
C SER A 27 6.98 -9.95 1.18
N SER A 28 7.45 -11.15 0.88
CA SER A 28 8.82 -11.38 0.41
C SER A 28 9.12 -10.71 -0.94
N GLY A 29 8.11 -10.55 -1.81
CA GLY A 29 8.24 -9.85 -3.08
C GLY A 29 8.52 -8.36 -2.90
N PHE A 30 7.78 -7.70 -2.01
CA PHE A 30 7.99 -6.30 -1.69
C PHE A 30 9.33 -6.05 -1.00
N GLN A 31 9.70 -6.89 -0.03
CA GLN A 31 10.97 -6.76 0.70
C GLN A 31 12.18 -6.87 -0.23
N ARG A 32 12.16 -7.82 -1.18
CA ARG A 32 13.22 -7.97 -2.20
C ARG A 32 13.26 -6.75 -3.13
N TRP A 33 12.11 -6.33 -3.64
CA TRP A 33 11.99 -5.14 -4.48
C TRP A 33 12.52 -3.87 -3.79
N LEU A 34 12.27 -3.71 -2.49
CA LEU A 34 12.77 -2.58 -1.71
C LEU A 34 14.28 -2.65 -1.48
N LEU A 35 14.82 -3.84 -1.21
CA LEU A 35 16.26 -4.09 -1.10
C LEU A 35 16.99 -3.75 -2.41
N GLU A 36 16.44 -4.15 -3.55
CA GLU A 36 17.01 -3.91 -4.88
C GLU A 36 17.10 -2.43 -5.25
N ARG A 37 16.19 -1.58 -4.74
CA ARG A 37 16.21 -0.12 -4.99
C ARG A 37 17.05 0.69 -4.01
N GLY A 38 17.46 0.09 -2.89
CA GLY A 38 18.36 0.71 -1.93
C GLY A 38 17.73 1.75 -0.99
N LEU A 39 18.59 2.42 -0.23
CA LEU A 39 18.24 3.28 0.90
C LEU A 39 17.33 4.47 0.56
N GLN A 40 17.34 4.95 -0.69
CA GLN A 40 16.54 6.12 -1.09
C GLN A 40 15.03 5.89 -1.01
N TYR A 41 14.61 4.62 -1.09
CA TYR A 41 13.20 4.24 -0.96
C TYR A 41 12.85 3.81 0.46
N GLN A 42 13.82 3.30 1.22
CA GLN A 42 13.64 2.95 2.63
C GLN A 42 13.40 4.18 3.51
N THR A 43 13.88 5.37 3.10
CA THR A 43 13.61 6.63 3.79
C THR A 43 12.22 7.22 3.48
N GLN A 44 11.50 6.69 2.49
CA GLN A 44 10.16 7.15 2.13
C GLN A 44 9.10 6.52 3.05
N SER A 45 7.92 7.14 3.10
CA SER A 45 6.79 6.55 3.84
C SER A 45 6.40 5.19 3.24
N LEU A 46 5.91 4.29 4.08
CA LEU A 46 5.45 2.96 3.65
C LEU A 46 4.41 3.07 2.53
N GLU A 47 3.55 4.08 2.59
CA GLU A 47 2.55 4.34 1.57
C GLU A 47 3.15 4.63 0.19
N HIS A 48 4.17 5.48 0.11
CA HIS A 48 4.86 5.77 -1.15
C HIS A 48 5.56 4.52 -1.71
N GLN A 49 6.19 3.73 -0.84
CA GLN A 49 6.85 2.50 -1.25
C GLN A 49 5.82 1.49 -1.79
N VAL A 50 4.71 1.27 -1.09
CA VAL A 50 3.63 0.35 -1.50
C VAL A 50 2.96 0.80 -2.80
N GLN A 51 2.65 2.10 -2.95
CA GLN A 51 2.07 2.62 -4.19
C GLN A 51 2.98 2.38 -5.39
N ARG A 52 4.29 2.60 -5.21
CA ARG A 52 5.25 2.43 -6.29
C ARG A 52 5.49 0.97 -6.65
N TYR A 53 5.56 0.09 -5.65
CA TYR A 53 5.59 -1.35 -5.87
C TYR A 53 4.37 -1.84 -6.65
N LEU A 54 3.16 -1.43 -6.24
CA LEU A 54 1.93 -1.81 -6.93
C LEU A 54 1.90 -1.29 -8.36
N ARG A 55 2.28 -0.03 -8.58
CA ARG A 55 2.34 0.56 -9.93
C ARG A 55 3.24 -0.26 -10.85
N GLU A 56 4.46 -0.57 -10.42
CA GLU A 56 5.42 -1.29 -11.26
C GLU A 56 5.05 -2.76 -11.45
N THR A 57 4.44 -3.39 -10.44
CA THR A 57 3.92 -4.76 -10.57
C THR A 57 2.75 -4.82 -11.55
N LEU A 58 1.90 -3.79 -11.58
CA LEU A 58 0.79 -3.68 -12.53
C LEU A 58 1.27 -3.34 -13.95
N GLU A 59 2.27 -2.46 -14.10
CA GLU A 59 2.89 -2.15 -15.39
C GLU A 59 3.54 -3.39 -16.04
N ASN A 60 4.15 -4.27 -15.24
CA ASN A 60 4.74 -5.52 -15.73
C ASN A 60 3.71 -6.58 -16.18
N LEU A 61 2.44 -6.46 -15.78
CA LEU A 61 1.35 -7.37 -16.17
C LEU A 61 0.52 -6.86 -17.36
N ALA A 62 0.74 -5.61 -17.77
CA ALA A 62 0.00 -4.96 -18.86
C ALA A 62 0.65 -5.16 -20.25
N TYR A 63 1.74 -5.93 -20.33
CA TYR A 63 2.43 -6.35 -21.56
C TYR A 63 2.08 -7.80 -21.89
#